data_AF-A0A0P4R779-F1
#
_entry.id   AF-A0A0P4R779-F1
#
_cell.length_a   1.000
_cell.length_b   1.000
_cell.length_c   1.000
_cell.angle_alpha   90.00
_cell.angle_beta   90.00
_cell.angle_gamma   90.00
#
_symmetry.space_group_name_H-M   'P 1'
#
loop_
_entity.id
_entity.type
_entity.pdbx_description
1 polymer ?
#
loop_
_entity_poly.entity_id
_entity_poly.type
_entity_poly.pdbx_seq_one_letter_code
_entity_poly.pdbx_strand_id
1 'polypeptide(L)' 'MPPANDATCTYATDWVTAKLRWKLTVDATEARALRTIAAGCRDATVTFKPAP' A
#
# COMPACT_ATOMS: atom_id res chain seq x y z
N MET A 1 -8.02 -3.32 19.69
CA MET A 1 -8.08 -3.01 18.24
C MET A 1 -7.02 -1.95 17.97
N PRO A 2 -6.15 -2.09 16.95
CA PRO A 2 -5.17 -1.05 16.63
C PRO A 2 -5.88 0.25 16.25
N PRO A 3 -5.20 1.40 16.38
CA PRO A 3 -5.70 2.67 15.89
C PRO A 3 -6.11 2.58 14.41
N ALA A 4 -7.20 3.26 14.03
CA ALA A 4 -7.71 3.22 12.66
C ALA A 4 -6.68 3.68 11.61
N ASN A 5 -5.80 4.61 11.99
CA ASN A 5 -4.71 5.07 11.12
C ASN A 5 -3.68 3.97 10.87
N ASP A 6 -3.30 3.21 11.90
CA ASP A 6 -2.35 2.09 11.77
C ASP A 6 -2.94 0.96 10.91
N ALA A 7 -4.24 0.69 11.06
CA ALA A 7 -4.97 -0.26 10.21
C ALA A 7 -5.01 0.19 8.74
N THR A 8 -5.20 1.49 8.50
CA THR A 8 -5.19 2.08 7.15
C THR A 8 -3.82 1.92 6.48
N CYS A 9 -2.74 2.19 7.21
CA CYS A 9 -1.37 2.04 6.70
C CYS A 9 -1.01 0.58 6.42
N THR A 10 -1.44 -0.34 7.29
CA THR A 10 -1.28 -1.78 7.09
C THR A 10 -1.98 -2.21 5.79
N TYR A 11 -3.26 -1.85 5.65
CA TYR A 11 -4.03 -2.19 4.46
C TYR A 11 -3.42 -1.63 3.17
N ALA A 12 -3.01 -0.35 3.17
CA ALA A 12 -2.38 0.26 2.00
C ALA A 12 -1.06 -0.43 1.62
N THR A 13 -0.25 -0.81 2.61
CA THR A 13 1.00 -1.54 2.39
C THR A 13 0.74 -2.93 1.80
N ASP A 14 -0.24 -3.66 2.33
CA ASP A 14 -0.64 -4.99 1.83
C ASP A 14 -1.17 -4.91 0.40
N TRP A 15 -1.98 -3.90 0.11
CA TRP A 15 -2.52 -3.67 -1.22
C TRP A 15 -1.41 -3.40 -2.25
N VAL A 16 -0.49 -2.48 -1.94
CA VAL A 16 0.66 -2.19 -2.82
C VAL A 16 1.54 -3.43 -2.99
N THR A 17 1.77 -4.18 -1.91
CA THR A 17 2.52 -5.46 -1.94
C THR A 17 1.88 -6.46 -2.90
N ALA A 18 0.55 -6.63 -2.83
CA ALA A 18 -0.18 -7.51 -3.72
C ALA A 18 -0.06 -7.07 -5.19
N LYS A 19 -0.22 -5.77 -5.47
CA LYS A 19 -0.08 -5.24 -6.83
C LYS A 19 1.30 -5.48 -7.42
N LEU A 20 2.35 -5.19 -6.64
CA LEU A 20 3.74 -5.39 -7.06
C LEU A 20 4.05 -6.88 -7.27
N ARG A 21 3.59 -7.75 -6.37
CA ARG A 21 3.75 -9.21 -6.49
C ARG A 21 3.16 -9.75 -7.78
N TRP A 22 1.97 -9.30 -8.17
CA TRP A 22 1.22 -9.82 -9.32
C TRP A 22 1.34 -8.96 -10.59
N LYS A 23 2.17 -7.91 -10.58
CA LYS A 23 2.34 -6.95 -11.68
C LYS A 23 1.00 -6.35 -12.16
N LEU A 24 0.09 -6.06 -11.22
CA LEU A 24 -1.19 -5.44 -11.54
C LEU A 24 -1.01 -3.98 -11.91
N THR A 25 -1.83 -3.49 -12.83
CA THR A 25 -1.84 -2.07 -13.19
C THR A 25 -2.42 -1.21 -12.08
N VAL A 26 -2.00 0.05 -12.08
CA VAL A 26 -2.49 1.11 -11.21
C VAL A 26 -2.80 2.29 -12.10
N ASP A 27 -4.02 2.81 -12.01
CA ASP A 27 -4.37 4.05 -12.71
C ASP A 27 -3.89 5.28 -11.93
N ALA A 28 -3.98 6.45 -12.57
CA ALA A 28 -3.50 7.69 -11.97
C ALA A 28 -4.29 8.08 -10.71
N THR A 29 -5.57 7.72 -10.61
CA THR A 29 -6.42 8.06 -9.46
C THR A 29 -6.05 7.22 -8.25
N GLU A 30 -5.86 5.92 -8.45
CA GLU A 30 -5.39 5.01 -7.42
C GLU A 30 -3.97 5.39 -6.96
N ALA A 31 -3.06 5.69 -7.87
CA ALA A 31 -1.71 6.13 -7.51
C ALA A 31 -1.71 7.39 -6.62
N ARG A 32 -2.58 8.36 -6.94
CA ARG A 32 -2.75 9.56 -6.11
C ARG A 32 -3.31 9.23 -4.73
N ALA A 33 -4.36 8.41 -4.66
CA ALA A 33 -4.96 8.00 -3.40
C ALA A 33 -3.95 7.29 -2.48
N LEU A 34 -3.17 6.35 -3.03
CA LEU A 34 -2.14 5.63 -2.28
C LEU A 34 -1.03 6.55 -1.76
N ARG A 35 -0.63 7.57 -2.53
CA ARG A 35 0.33 8.59 -2.06
C ARG A 35 -0.22 9.44 -0.93
N THR A 36 -1.48 9.85 -1.01
CA THR A 36 -2.15 10.60 0.07
C THR A 36 -2.22 9.79 1.36
N ILE A 37 -2.55 8.49 1.26
CA ILE A 37 -2.55 7.59 2.42
C ILE A 37 -1.14 7.44 2.98
N ALA A 38 -0.15 7.18 2.12
CA ALA A 38 1.24 6.98 2.52
C ALA A 38 1.84 8.19 3.25
N ALA A 39 1.39 9.42 2.94
CA ALA A 39 1.84 10.63 3.65
C ALA A 39 1.48 10.62 5.15
N GLY A 40 0.46 9.87 5.56
CA GLY A 40 0.08 9.67 6.95
C GLY A 40 0.74 8.45 7.61
N CYS A 41 1.48 7.64 6.86
CA CYS A 41 2.08 6.39 7.33
C CYS A 41 3.56 6.57 7.63
N ARG A 42 3.90 6.75 8.90
CA ARG A 42 5.29 6.90 9.32
C ARG A 42 5.99 5.54 9.30
N ASP A 43 7.17 5.48 8.69
CA ASP A 43 8.05 4.30 8.61
C ASP A 43 7.47 3.07 7.88
N ALA A 44 6.36 3.24 7.15
CA ALA A 44 5.78 2.16 6.35
C ALA A 44 6.65 1.85 5.12
N THR A 45 7.22 0.65 5.10
CA THR A 45 8.05 0.16 3.98
C THR A 45 7.37 -1.04 3.30
N VAL A 46 7.24 -0.99 1.98
CA VAL A 46 6.73 -2.10 1.18
C VAL A 46 7.88 -3.02 0.79
N THR A 47 7.80 -4.28 1.21
CA THR A 47 8.70 -5.36 0.74
C THR A 47 7.87 -6.41 0.04
N PHE A 48 8.24 -6.81 -1.18
CA PHE A 48 7.51 -7.83 -1.93
C PHE A 48 8.46 -8.79 -2.66
N LYS A 49 7.96 -10.01 -2.90
CA LYS A 49 8.57 -10.97 -3.81
C LYS A 49 7.63 -11.12 -5.02
N PRO A 50 8.11 -10.98 -6.26
CA PRO A 50 7.30 -11.28 -7.44
C PRO A 50 6.70 -12.69 -7.38
N ALA A 51 5.46 -12.84 -7.84
CA ALA A 51 4.88 -14.16 -8.02
C ALA A 51 5.64 -14.94 -9.12
N PRO A 52 5.67 -16.28 -9.05
CA PRO A 52 6.20 -17.13 -10.12
C PRO A 52 5.56 -16.86 -11.47
#